data_AF-A0A1M2VLY0-F1
#
_entry.id   AF-A0A1M2VLY0-F1
#
_cell.length_a   1.000
_cell.length_b   1.000
_cell.length_c   1.000
_cell.angle_alpha   90.00
_cell.angle_beta   90.00
_cell.angle_gamma   90.00
#
_symmetry.space_group_name_H-M   'P 1'
#
loop_
_entity.id
_entity.type
_entity.pdbx_description
1 polymer ?
#
loop_
_entity_poly.entity_id
_entity_poly.type
_entity_poly.pdbx_seq_one_letter_code
_entity_poly.pdbx_strand_id
1 'polypeptide(L)'
;MNQAQLSHWLTTTDAKLTFIGPPPNSNPLAPRSAEDTVVTYCSKRIGSCCGGECTVYNGGAACIDTPHTECMAATKDVGYCDRKGCNGNCNDLAACGTKLRDGFCYTYGTKSIVTSIL
;
A
#
# COMPACT_ATOMS: atom_id res chain seq x y z
N MET A 1 -3.96 -5.17 -5.79
CA MET A 1 -3.18 -6.42 -5.63
C MET A 1 -4.03 -7.41 -4.84
N ASN A 2 -3.97 -8.72 -5.09
CA ASN A 2 -4.68 -9.71 -4.26
C ASN A 2 -3.76 -10.35 -3.20
N GLN A 3 -4.33 -11.11 -2.25
CA GLN A 3 -3.57 -11.70 -1.14
C GLN A 3 -2.44 -12.63 -1.59
N ALA A 4 -2.67 -13.46 -2.62
CA ALA A 4 -1.67 -14.38 -3.12
C ALA A 4 -0.49 -13.65 -3.78
N GLN A 5 -0.78 -12.59 -4.54
CA GLN A 5 0.22 -11.71 -5.13
C GLN A 5 1.04 -10.98 -4.08
N LEU A 6 0.39 -10.48 -3.02
CA LEU A 6 1.07 -9.83 -1.89
C LEU A 6 2.04 -10.80 -1.22
N SER A 7 1.59 -12.00 -0.85
CA SER A 7 2.46 -13.01 -0.23
C SER A 7 3.64 -13.36 -1.11
N HIS A 8 3.42 -13.55 -2.42
CA HIS A 8 4.50 -13.81 -3.36
C HIS A 8 5.51 -12.65 -3.41
N TRP A 9 5.04 -11.41 -3.54
CA TRP A 9 5.91 -10.22 -3.56
C TRP A 9 6.72 -10.09 -2.27
N LEU A 10 6.09 -10.26 -1.10
CA LEU A 10 6.76 -10.19 0.20
C LEU A 10 7.89 -11.23 0.34
N THR A 11 7.76 -12.41 -0.28
CA THR A 11 8.78 -13.47 -0.23
C THR A 11 9.89 -13.34 -1.27
N THR A 12 9.68 -12.54 -2.32
CA THR A 12 10.58 -12.47 -3.48
C THR A 12 11.21 -11.10 -3.68
N THR A 13 10.71 -10.06 -3.01
CA THR A 13 11.25 -8.71 -3.11
C THR A 13 12.59 -8.58 -2.40
N ASP A 14 13.50 -7.83 -3.02
CA ASP A 14 14.78 -7.38 -2.48
C ASP A 14 14.68 -6.00 -1.79
N ALA A 15 13.46 -5.44 -1.68
CA ALA A 15 13.22 -4.16 -1.06
C ALA A 15 13.41 -4.22 0.47
N LYS A 16 13.88 -3.10 1.05
CA LYS A 16 13.89 -2.93 2.51
C LYS A 16 12.46 -2.63 2.99
N LEU A 17 11.88 -3.58 3.72
CA LEU A 17 10.51 -3.50 4.22
C LEU A 17 10.46 -2.98 5.66
N THR A 18 9.56 -2.03 5.91
CA THR A 18 9.14 -1.62 7.26
C THR A 18 7.68 -2.01 7.46
N PHE A 19 7.35 -2.72 8.53
CA PHE A 19 5.97 -3.12 8.82
C PHE A 19 5.33 -2.20 9.86
N ILE A 20 4.15 -1.67 9.56
CA ILE A 20 3.30 -0.93 10.51
C ILE A 20 2.09 -1.82 10.82
N GLY A 21 1.98 -2.28 12.06
CA GLY A 21 1.02 -3.31 12.47
C GLY A 21 1.61 -4.73 12.41
N PRO A 22 0.78 -5.76 12.67
CA PRO A 22 1.23 -7.16 12.62
C PRO A 22 1.64 -7.55 11.19
N PRO A 23 2.64 -8.43 11.01
CA PRO A 23 2.98 -8.96 9.70
C PRO A 23 1.76 -9.66 9.08
N PRO A 24 1.47 -9.48 7.77
CA PRO A 24 0.27 -10.07 7.13
C PRO A 24 0.19 -11.60 7.17
N ASN A 25 1.26 -12.27 7.56
CA ASN A 25 1.51 -13.71 7.47
C ASN A 25 1.83 -14.38 8.82
N SER A 26 1.59 -13.72 9.97
CA SER A 26 2.05 -14.22 11.27
C SER A 26 1.09 -15.16 12.04
N ASN A 27 -0.16 -15.41 11.62
CA ASN A 27 -1.01 -16.39 12.33
C ASN A 27 -2.25 -16.88 11.53
N PRO A 28 -2.38 -18.19 11.23
CA PRO A 28 -3.57 -18.77 10.57
C PRO A 28 -4.82 -18.85 11.46
N LEU A 29 -4.70 -18.59 12.76
CA LEU A 29 -5.79 -18.61 13.75
C LEU A 29 -6.10 -17.24 14.34
N ALA A 30 -5.60 -16.16 13.74
CA ALA A 30 -5.98 -14.82 14.15
C ALA A 30 -7.52 -14.69 14.04
N PRO A 31 -8.21 -14.13 15.06
CA PRO A 31 -9.64 -13.86 14.97
C PRO A 31 -9.91 -13.13 13.66
N ARG A 32 -11.08 -13.32 13.05
CA ARG A 32 -11.52 -12.59 11.85
C ARG A 32 -11.26 -11.10 12.08
N SER A 33 -10.05 -10.66 11.71
CA SER A 33 -9.67 -9.28 11.63
C SER A 33 -10.76 -8.69 10.76
N ALA A 34 -11.34 -7.59 11.21
CA ALA A 34 -12.30 -6.85 10.43
C ALA A 34 -11.55 -6.33 9.20
N GLU A 35 -11.33 -7.21 8.24
CA GLU A 35 -10.99 -6.90 6.87
C GLU A 35 -9.81 -5.90 6.82
N ASP A 36 -8.71 -6.17 7.54
CA ASP A 36 -7.55 -5.27 7.55
C ASP A 36 -7.07 -5.00 6.11
N THR A 37 -6.82 -3.73 5.83
CA THR A 37 -6.29 -3.32 4.54
C THR A 37 -4.78 -3.36 4.62
N VAL A 38 -4.16 -4.20 3.79
CA VAL A 38 -2.71 -4.19 3.63
C VAL A 38 -2.36 -3.21 2.52
N VAL A 39 -1.54 -2.22 2.84
CA VAL A 39 -1.01 -1.26 1.86
C VAL A 39 0.50 -1.36 1.85
N THR A 40 1.07 -1.63 0.68
CA THR A 40 2.50 -1.53 0.44
C THR A 40 2.75 -0.28 -0.39
N TYR A 41 3.56 0.64 0.12
CA TYR A 41 3.95 1.86 -0.59
C TYR A 41 5.45 2.06 -0.55
N CYS A 42 6.03 2.53 -1.66
CA CYS A 42 7.46 2.67 -1.81
C CYS A 42 7.87 4.03 -2.36
N SER A 43 9.12 4.40 -2.09
CA SER A 43 9.68 5.72 -2.42
C SER A 43 10.30 5.86 -3.80
N LYS A 44 10.34 4.78 -4.60
CA LYS A 44 10.90 4.84 -5.96
C LYS A 44 10.12 3.97 -6.94
N ARG A 45 10.16 4.39 -8.19
CA ARG A 45 9.79 3.58 -9.35
C ARG A 45 11.01 3.40 -10.25
N ILE A 46 11.34 2.14 -10.59
CA ILE A 46 12.41 1.80 -11.53
C ILE A 46 11.78 1.07 -12.71
N GLY A 47 11.55 1.80 -13.80
CA GLY A 47 10.85 1.28 -14.98
C GLY A 47 9.41 0.89 -14.66
N SER A 48 9.11 -0.41 -14.71
CA SER A 48 7.80 -0.98 -14.35
C SER A 48 7.76 -1.58 -12.94
N CYS A 49 8.85 -1.49 -12.18
CA CYS A 49 8.95 -2.01 -10.82
C CYS A 49 8.75 -0.89 -9.79
N CYS A 50 7.99 -1.19 -8.74
CA CYS A 50 7.89 -0.37 -7.53
C CYS A 50 8.95 -0.82 -6.52
N GLY A 51 9.70 0.10 -5.91
CA GLY A 51 10.79 -0.26 -5.01
C GLY A 51 11.42 0.92 -4.28
N GLY A 52 12.66 0.75 -3.82
CA GLY A 52 13.33 1.70 -2.92
C GLY A 52 13.05 1.38 -1.47
N GLU A 53 12.68 2.39 -0.68
CA GLU A 53 12.23 2.19 0.70
C GLU A 53 10.74 1.92 0.68
N CYS A 54 10.35 0.71 1.10
CA CYS A 54 8.97 0.27 1.10
C CYS A 54 8.45 0.12 2.52
N THR A 55 7.22 0.56 2.75
CA THR A 55 6.52 0.35 4.01
C THR A 55 5.24 -0.44 3.73
N VAL A 56 5.00 -1.44 4.57
CA VAL A 56 3.82 -2.29 4.55
C VAL A 56 2.97 -1.95 5.77
N TYR A 57 1.88 -1.24 5.55
CA TYR A 57 0.85 -1.06 6.55
C TYR A 57 -0.10 -2.26 6.55
N ASN A 58 -0.42 -2.78 7.72
CA ASN A 58 -1.45 -3.79 7.90
C ASN A 58 -2.33 -3.42 9.10
N GLY A 59 -3.57 -3.02 8.82
CA GLY A 59 -4.53 -2.66 9.84
C GLY A 59 -5.84 -2.15 9.25
N GLY A 60 -6.75 -1.75 10.12
CA GLY A 60 -8.06 -1.23 9.74
C GLY A 60 -8.03 0.21 9.23
N ALA A 61 -9.15 0.91 9.45
CA ALA A 61 -9.35 2.30 9.06
C ALA A 61 -8.31 3.25 9.67
N ALA A 62 -7.50 3.88 8.82
CA ALA A 62 -6.50 4.84 9.23
C ALA A 62 -6.25 5.87 8.13
N CYS A 63 -5.72 7.01 8.56
CA CYS A 63 -5.02 7.95 7.69
C CYS A 63 -3.52 7.83 7.95
N ILE A 64 -2.76 7.50 6.91
CA ILE A 64 -1.33 7.21 6.99
C ILE A 64 -0.58 8.32 6.25
N ASP A 65 0.25 9.09 6.94
CA ASP A 65 1.14 10.06 6.29
C ASP A 65 2.31 9.33 5.61
N THR A 66 2.50 9.61 4.31
CA THR A 66 3.50 8.95 3.47
C THR A 66 4.26 9.99 2.63
N PRO A 67 5.20 10.76 3.19
CA PRO A 67 5.75 11.95 2.54
C PRO A 67 6.53 11.71 1.24
N HIS A 68 6.88 10.46 0.92
CA HIS A 68 7.66 10.08 -0.26
C HIS A 68 7.11 8.79 -0.88
N THR A 69 5.84 8.76 -1.27
CA THR A 69 5.26 7.62 -1.99
C THR A 69 5.24 7.88 -3.49
N GLU A 70 5.87 6.98 -4.24
CA GLU A 70 5.97 7.00 -5.69
C GLU A 70 5.05 5.96 -6.34
N CYS A 71 4.84 4.86 -5.64
CA CYS A 71 4.02 3.76 -6.09
C CYS A 71 3.50 2.97 -4.90
N MET A 72 2.33 2.37 -5.05
CA MET A 72 1.71 1.60 -3.99
C MET A 72 0.82 0.49 -4.54
N ALA A 73 0.55 -0.48 -3.69
CA ALA A 73 -0.45 -1.52 -3.91
C ALA A 73 -1.22 -1.71 -2.61
N ALA A 74 -2.49 -2.10 -2.73
CA ALA A 74 -3.28 -2.50 -1.58
C ALA A 74 -4.10 -3.76 -1.88
N THR A 75 -4.47 -4.48 -0.81
CA THR A 75 -5.35 -5.66 -0.86
C THR A 75 -6.82 -5.26 -1.01
N LYS A 76 -7.17 -4.02 -0.66
CA LYS A 76 -8.45 -3.39 -0.91
C LYS A 76 -8.25 -2.06 -1.62
N ASP A 77 -9.35 -1.50 -2.10
CA ASP A 77 -9.30 -0.13 -2.58
C ASP A 77 -8.99 0.83 -1.42
N VAL A 78 -8.17 1.84 -1.70
CA VAL A 78 -7.74 2.87 -0.74
C VAL A 78 -7.69 4.21 -1.45
N GLY A 79 -7.92 5.29 -0.71
CA GLY A 79 -7.71 6.63 -1.24
C GLY A 79 -6.26 7.07 -1.04
N TYR A 80 -5.71 7.82 -1.99
CA TYR A 80 -4.40 8.44 -1.88
C TYR A 80 -4.46 9.92 -2.21
N CYS A 81 -3.82 10.75 -1.37
CA CYS A 81 -3.94 12.20 -1.42
C CYS A 81 -2.60 12.90 -1.61
N ASP A 82 -2.63 14.07 -2.24
CA ASP A 82 -1.45 14.92 -2.53
C ASP A 82 -0.97 15.78 -1.34
N ARG A 83 -1.71 15.76 -0.21
CA ARG A 83 -1.35 16.43 1.05
C ARG A 83 -1.35 15.45 2.22
N LYS A 84 -0.68 15.84 3.30
CA LYS A 84 -0.69 15.09 4.57
C LYS A 84 -2.07 15.14 5.23
N GLY A 85 -2.32 14.17 6.11
CA GLY A 85 -3.55 14.10 6.90
C GLY A 85 -4.80 13.73 6.10
N CYS A 86 -4.65 13.06 4.95
CA CYS A 86 -5.76 12.60 4.10
C CYS A 86 -6.68 13.74 3.65
N ASN A 87 -6.05 14.85 3.25
CA ASN A 87 -6.69 16.05 2.75
C ASN A 87 -6.20 16.39 1.33
N GLY A 88 -6.77 17.42 0.73
CA GLY A 88 -6.37 17.91 -0.59
C GLY A 88 -7.08 17.15 -1.70
N ASN A 89 -6.35 16.84 -2.77
CA ASN A 89 -6.88 16.07 -3.88
C ASN A 89 -6.60 14.59 -3.63
N CYS A 90 -7.65 13.82 -3.39
CA CYS A 90 -7.58 12.39 -3.18
C CYS A 90 -8.14 11.64 -4.39
N ASN A 91 -7.53 10.50 -4.71
CA ASN A 91 -7.99 9.60 -5.78
C ASN A 91 -8.09 8.18 -5.22
N ASP A 92 -8.99 7.38 -5.79
CA ASP A 92 -9.12 5.97 -5.45
C ASP A 92 -8.05 5.15 -6.16
N LEU A 93 -7.43 4.20 -5.45
CA LEU A 93 -6.42 3.31 -6.02
C LEU A 93 -7.01 2.42 -7.13
N ALA A 94 -8.29 2.09 -7.07
CA ALA A 94 -9.01 1.40 -8.14
C ALA A 94 -9.01 2.18 -9.47
N ALA A 95 -8.93 3.51 -9.41
CA ALA A 95 -8.84 4.39 -10.59
C ALA A 95 -7.40 4.56 -11.11
N CYS A 96 -6.47 3.70 -10.67
CA CYS A 96 -5.07 3.72 -11.08
C CYS A 96 -4.87 3.86 -12.60
N GLY A 97 -4.36 5.02 -13.04
CA GLY A 97 -4.12 5.30 -14.45
C GLY A 97 -2.90 4.56 -15.03
N THR A 98 -1.86 4.32 -14.23
CA THR A 98 -0.64 3.61 -14.68
C THR A 98 -0.33 2.44 -13.74
N LYS A 99 -0.72 1.24 -14.16
CA LYS A 99 -0.41 0.00 -13.46
C LYS A 99 1.05 -0.40 -13.67
N LEU A 100 1.67 -0.89 -12.61
CA LEU A 100 3.04 -1.41 -12.55
C LEU A 100 3.01 -2.93 -12.36
N ARG A 101 4.19 -3.57 -12.33
CA ARG A 101 4.31 -5.01 -12.05
C ARG A 101 3.75 -5.34 -10.66
N ASP A 102 3.39 -6.61 -10.49
CA ASP A 102 2.90 -7.18 -9.22
C ASP A 102 1.66 -6.51 -8.63
N GLY A 103 0.89 -5.80 -9.47
CA GLY A 103 -0.35 -5.14 -9.05
C GLY A 103 -0.14 -3.83 -8.31
N PHE A 104 1.05 -3.23 -8.42
CA PHE A 104 1.31 -1.86 -7.98
C PHE A 104 0.71 -0.83 -8.95
N CYS A 105 0.48 0.36 -8.43
CA CYS A 105 0.07 1.54 -9.16
C CYS A 105 1.14 2.61 -9.03
N TYR A 106 1.39 3.35 -10.11
CA TYR A 106 2.16 4.58 -10.06
C TYR A 106 1.31 5.70 -9.44
N THR A 107 1.77 6.23 -8.31
CA THR A 107 1.03 7.16 -7.44
C THR A 107 1.95 8.28 -6.97
N TYR A 108 2.68 8.85 -7.93
CA TYR A 108 3.66 9.91 -7.72
C TYR A 108 3.13 11.05 -6.84
N GLY A 109 3.94 11.47 -5.88
CA GLY A 109 3.63 12.62 -5.04
C GLY A 109 2.51 12.38 -4.03
N THR A 110 2.12 11.11 -3.80
CA THR A 110 1.22 10.77 -2.69
C THR A 110 1.87 11.17 -1.37
N LYS A 111 1.13 11.87 -0.52
CA LYS A 111 1.57 12.33 0.80
C LYS A 111 0.77 11.74 1.95
N SER A 112 -0.39 11.14 1.69
CA SER A 112 -1.10 10.32 2.66
C SER A 112 -2.02 9.31 1.99
N ILE A 113 -2.32 8.23 2.70
CA ILE A 113 -3.19 7.12 2.26
C ILE A 113 -4.31 6.92 3.28
N VAL A 114 -5.55 6.81 2.80
CA VAL A 114 -6.72 6.48 3.62
C VAL A 114 -7.14 5.03 3.37
N THR A 115 -7.10 4.20 4.40
CA THR A 115 -7.35 2.75 4.31
C THR A 115 -8.81 2.36 4.60
N SER A 116 -9.68 3.35 4.84
CA SER A 116 -11.12 3.21 4.97
C SER A 116 -11.82 4.17 4.02
N ILE A 117 -12.32 3.60 2.94
CA ILE A 117 -13.37 4.18 2.12
C ILE A 117 -14.59 3.30 2.38
N LEU A 118 -15.52 3.81 3.20
CA LEU A 118 -16.86 3.27 3.35
C LEU A 118 -17.73 3.78 2.20
#